data_AF-A0A1M6GW28-F1
#
_entry.id   AF-A0A1M6GW28-F1
#
_cell.length_a   1.000
_cell.length_b   1.000
_cell.length_c   1.000
_cell.angle_alpha   90.00
_cell.angle_beta   90.00
_cell.angle_gamma   90.00
#
_symmetry.space_group_name_H-M   'P 1'
#
loop_
_entity.id
_entity.type
_entity.pdbx_description
1 polymer ?
#
loop_
_entity_poly.entity_id
_entity_poly.type
_entity_poly.pdbx_seq_one_letter_code
_entity_poly.pdbx_strand_id
1 'polypeptide(L)'
;MAAMKEKLIRKKKLLTGAGIVLILAVVILAVRLTVWHGDNDESGKTTAATTESASATAETDAQTSETTIKNSSSTPDPTTAPTSTTQTNPPERPDQLVVSFYKSYSTTEASNQYALWIEDSSGRVVRTIFVTSFTATGNELSGGVAGYTFREDALPTWVAKAVPRNLSEIQLDSISGATPLESGTREYRWDLRDETGNPVPDGEYTLQLEGTLYWSSGVVFSGRFTLGAGAVGDIGITTAYNSQEQQNRNMITGVQAFLIHK
;
A
#
# COMPACT_ATOMS: atom_id res chain seq x y z
N MET A 1 -5.13 -36.45 33.96
CA MET A 1 -4.21 -35.63 33.14
C MET A 1 -4.65 -34.18 32.89
N ALA A 2 -5.96 -33.85 32.80
CA ALA A 2 -6.42 -32.47 32.50
C ALA A 2 -5.88 -31.38 33.47
N ALA A 3 -5.99 -31.61 34.79
CA ALA A 3 -5.57 -30.64 35.82
C ALA A 3 -4.08 -30.24 35.78
N MET A 4 -3.21 -31.06 35.18
CA MET A 4 -1.77 -30.75 35.05
C MET A 4 -1.50 -29.79 33.90
N LYS A 5 -2.24 -29.90 32.79
CA LYS A 5 -2.17 -28.96 31.66
C LYS A 5 -2.65 -27.57 32.07
N GLU A 6 -3.71 -27.49 32.87
CA GLU A 6 -4.26 -26.21 33.31
C GLU A 6 -3.30 -25.43 34.23
N LYS A 7 -2.63 -26.11 35.17
CA LYS A 7 -1.56 -25.50 35.99
C LYS A 7 -0.38 -24.99 35.15
N LEU A 8 -0.04 -25.69 34.07
CA LEU A 8 1.05 -25.28 33.17
C LEU A 8 0.69 -24.01 32.36
N ILE A 9 -0.56 -23.90 31.91
CA ILE A 9 -1.07 -22.72 31.19
C ILE A 9 -1.12 -21.49 32.12
N ARG A 10 -1.60 -21.63 33.36
CA ARG A 10 -1.59 -20.53 34.34
C ARG A 10 -0.17 -20.07 34.71
N LYS A 11 0.80 -20.99 34.83
CA LYS A 11 2.21 -20.61 35.04
C LYS A 11 2.83 -19.86 33.86
N LYS A 12 2.51 -20.22 32.61
CA LYS A 12 3.01 -19.47 31.44
C LYS A 12 2.51 -18.02 31.42
N LYS A 13 1.22 -17.77 31.68
CA LYS A 13 0.66 -16.40 31.73
C LYS A 13 1.28 -15.50 32.81
N LEU A 14 1.75 -16.08 33.92
CA LEU A 14 2.40 -15.33 34.99
C LEU A 14 3.84 -14.90 34.67
N LEU A 15 4.57 -15.62 33.81
CA LEU A 15 5.94 -15.23 33.44
C LEU A 15 5.98 -14.14 32.35
N THR A 16 5.04 -14.13 31.40
CA THR A 16 5.02 -13.09 30.35
C THR A 16 4.60 -11.71 30.88
N GLY A 17 3.71 -11.63 31.87
CA GLY A 17 3.25 -10.36 32.42
C GLY A 17 4.27 -9.65 33.32
N ALA A 18 5.05 -10.40 34.12
CA ALA A 18 5.94 -9.80 35.11
C ALA A 18 7.28 -9.30 34.53
N GLY A 19 7.81 -9.94 33.48
CA GLY A 19 9.10 -9.56 32.88
C GLY A 19 9.06 -8.23 32.14
N ILE A 20 7.96 -7.93 31.43
CA ILE A 20 7.85 -6.74 30.57
C ILE A 20 7.75 -5.46 31.40
N VAL A 21 7.02 -5.48 32.52
CA VAL A 21 6.88 -4.32 33.43
C VAL A 21 8.24 -3.90 34.03
N LEU A 22 9.12 -4.86 34.30
CA LEU A 22 10.41 -4.60 34.92
C LEU A 22 11.42 -3.97 33.94
N ILE A 23 11.34 -4.30 32.64
CA ILE A 23 12.14 -3.66 31.58
C ILE A 23 11.69 -2.21 31.35
N LEU A 24 10.38 -1.97 31.26
CA LEU A 24 9.84 -0.61 31.07
C LEU A 24 10.15 0.33 32.24
N ALA A 25 10.13 -0.18 33.48
CA ALA A 25 10.47 0.61 34.67
C ALA A 25 11.94 1.11 34.67
N VAL A 26 12.88 0.30 34.15
CA VAL A 26 14.30 0.69 34.04
C VAL A 26 14.50 1.77 32.97
N VAL A 27 13.78 1.68 31.84
CA VAL A 27 13.86 2.69 30.76
C VAL A 27 13.36 4.06 31.21
N ILE A 28 12.26 4.11 31.98
CA ILE A 28 11.72 5.38 32.52
C ILE A 28 12.71 6.05 33.49
N LEU A 29 13.50 5.26 34.24
CA LEU A 29 14.52 5.79 35.15
C LEU A 29 15.75 6.34 34.40
N ALA A 30 16.13 5.73 33.27
CA ALA A 30 17.24 6.20 32.44
C ALA A 30 16.93 7.54 31.74
N VAL A 31 15.71 7.72 31.22
CA VAL A 31 15.27 8.97 30.55
C VAL A 31 15.21 10.17 31.52
N ARG A 32 15.12 9.92 32.84
CA ARG A 32 15.14 10.96 33.87
C ARG A 32 16.54 11.50 34.24
N LEU A 33 17.62 10.88 33.75
CA LEU A 33 19.00 11.23 34.12
C LEU A 33 19.80 12.02 33.08
N THR A 34 19.30 12.18 31.84
CA THR A 34 20.05 12.80 30.72
C THR A 34 19.69 14.26 30.42
N VAL A 35 18.90 14.93 31.27
CA VAL A 35 18.58 16.36 31.10
C VAL A 35 19.20 17.21 32.22
N TRP A 36 20.53 17.42 32.18
CA TRP A 36 21.19 18.71 32.51
C TRP A 36 22.70 18.71 32.19
N HIS A 37 23.29 19.91 32.00
CA HIS A 37 24.65 20.26 31.49
C HIS A 37 24.82 20.10 29.96
N GLY A 38 25.39 21.06 29.20
CA GLY A 38 25.79 22.44 29.52
C GLY A 38 26.57 23.13 28.37
N ASP A 39 26.31 24.42 28.14
CA ASP A 39 27.07 25.51 27.49
C ASP A 39 28.00 25.34 26.24
N ASN A 40 27.68 26.20 25.25
CA ASN A 40 28.51 27.19 24.52
C ASN A 40 29.41 26.84 23.28
N ASP A 41 29.31 27.79 22.33
CA ASP A 41 30.23 28.27 21.28
C ASP A 41 30.76 27.27 20.22
N GLU A 42 30.68 27.55 18.91
CA GLU A 42 31.40 28.65 18.25
C GLU A 42 30.73 29.19 16.95
N SER A 43 31.34 30.19 16.30
CA SER A 43 30.74 30.94 15.18
C SER A 43 31.70 31.20 14.00
N GLY A 44 31.13 31.29 12.78
CA GLY A 44 31.82 31.67 11.53
C GLY A 44 31.02 31.15 10.32
N LYS A 45 30.26 31.95 9.55
CA LYS A 45 30.65 33.08 8.67
C LYS A 45 31.70 32.59 7.65
N THR A 46 31.42 32.54 6.34
CA THR A 46 31.27 33.72 5.46
C THR A 46 30.48 33.50 4.15
N THR A 47 29.83 34.59 3.69
CA THR A 47 29.56 35.02 2.28
C THR A 47 28.92 34.03 1.29
N ALA A 48 27.70 34.23 0.77
CA ALA A 48 27.09 35.37 0.06
C ALA A 48 27.61 35.62 -1.38
N ALA A 49 26.76 35.30 -2.37
CA ALA A 49 26.74 35.93 -3.71
C ALA A 49 25.38 35.68 -4.39
N THR A 50 24.52 36.70 -4.40
CA THR A 50 23.36 36.82 -5.31
C THR A 50 23.82 37.35 -6.66
N THR A 51 23.22 36.93 -7.78
CA THR A 51 22.92 37.79 -8.95
C THR A 51 22.00 37.06 -9.93
N GLU A 52 20.98 37.75 -10.42
CA GLU A 52 20.04 37.33 -11.47
C GLU A 52 20.55 37.67 -12.88
N SER A 53 20.10 36.92 -13.91
CA SER A 53 19.70 37.39 -15.26
C SER A 53 19.67 36.18 -16.21
N ALA A 54 18.60 35.82 -16.93
CA ALA A 54 17.63 36.54 -17.77
C ALA A 54 17.94 36.44 -19.28
N SER A 55 17.02 35.79 -20.00
CA SER A 55 16.56 36.01 -21.40
C SER A 55 17.55 36.10 -22.56
N ALA A 56 17.32 35.28 -23.60
CA ALA A 56 17.35 35.73 -25.00
C ALA A 56 16.52 34.81 -25.93
N THR A 57 15.75 35.43 -26.82
CA THR A 57 14.86 34.80 -27.82
C THR A 57 15.56 34.66 -29.18
N ALA A 58 15.17 33.69 -30.00
CA ALA A 58 15.25 33.80 -31.47
C ALA A 58 14.20 32.92 -32.17
N GLU A 59 13.40 33.54 -33.05
CA GLU A 59 12.64 32.92 -34.14
C GLU A 59 13.64 32.65 -35.32
N THR A 60 13.35 32.12 -36.52
CA THR A 60 12.21 32.32 -37.45
C THR A 60 12.33 31.32 -38.64
N ASP A 61 11.21 30.83 -39.19
CA ASP A 61 10.93 30.39 -40.60
C ASP A 61 11.83 29.36 -41.36
N ALA A 62 11.37 28.66 -42.43
CA ALA A 62 10.03 28.21 -42.88
C ALA A 62 10.16 27.25 -44.11
N GLN A 63 9.00 26.73 -44.56
CA GLN A 63 8.64 26.44 -45.98
C GLN A 63 8.74 25.00 -46.56
N THR A 64 7.62 24.29 -46.43
CA THR A 64 6.76 23.72 -47.51
C THR A 64 7.35 22.96 -48.72
N SER A 65 6.73 21.81 -49.03
CA SER A 65 6.50 21.34 -50.41
C SER A 65 5.25 20.46 -50.51
N GLU A 66 4.25 20.89 -51.29
CA GLU A 66 3.12 20.06 -51.76
C GLU A 66 3.38 19.55 -53.19
N THR A 67 2.69 18.47 -53.60
CA THR A 67 2.25 18.31 -55.01
C THR A 67 1.00 17.43 -55.06
N THR A 68 0.00 17.90 -55.80
CA THR A 68 -1.32 17.27 -56.03
C THR A 68 -1.49 16.91 -57.51
N ILE A 69 -2.18 15.80 -57.85
CA ILE A 69 -2.98 15.69 -59.09
C ILE A 69 -4.36 15.04 -58.82
N LYS A 70 -5.38 15.55 -59.53
CA LYS A 70 -6.84 15.30 -59.43
C LYS A 70 -7.26 14.03 -60.22
N ASN A 71 -8.45 13.41 -60.08
CA ASN A 71 -9.81 13.85 -60.51
C ASN A 71 -10.81 12.65 -60.28
N SER A 72 -12.15 12.68 -60.38
CA SER A 72 -13.17 13.73 -60.61
C SER A 72 -14.60 13.27 -60.22
N SER A 73 -15.48 14.22 -59.87
CA SER A 73 -16.95 14.30 -60.13
C SER A 73 -17.86 13.05 -60.27
N SER A 74 -18.86 12.92 -59.37
CA SER A 74 -20.29 12.78 -59.73
C SER A 74 -21.23 13.08 -58.54
N THR A 75 -22.32 13.81 -58.77
CA THR A 75 -23.35 14.25 -57.78
C THR A 75 -24.50 13.21 -57.59
N PRO A 76 -25.47 13.39 -56.65
CA PRO A 76 -25.99 12.28 -55.85
C PRO A 76 -27.40 11.79 -56.21
N ASP A 77 -27.76 10.62 -55.68
CA ASP A 77 -29.15 10.14 -55.52
C ASP A 77 -29.33 9.54 -54.11
N PRO A 78 -30.53 9.54 -53.51
CA PRO A 78 -30.71 9.37 -52.07
C PRO A 78 -31.02 7.92 -51.63
N THR A 79 -30.93 7.71 -50.31
CA THR A 79 -31.54 6.58 -49.57
C THR A 79 -30.83 5.21 -49.70
N THR A 80 -29.72 5.07 -48.98
CA THR A 80 -29.55 3.90 -48.08
C THR A 80 -28.86 4.38 -46.80
N ALA A 81 -29.47 4.12 -45.64
CA ALA A 81 -28.83 4.42 -44.36
C ALA A 81 -27.63 3.48 -44.16
N PRO A 82 -26.43 3.97 -43.81
CA PRO A 82 -25.37 3.10 -43.34
C PRO A 82 -25.78 2.56 -41.97
N THR A 83 -26.05 1.25 -41.91
CA THR A 83 -26.15 0.56 -40.63
C THR A 83 -24.78 0.60 -39.97
N SER A 84 -24.59 1.53 -39.03
CA SER A 84 -23.43 1.56 -38.15
C SER A 84 -23.42 0.29 -37.29
N THR A 85 -22.81 -0.78 -37.79
CA THR A 85 -22.35 -1.87 -36.93
C THR A 85 -21.32 -1.28 -35.99
N THR A 86 -21.71 -1.10 -34.72
CA THR A 86 -20.77 -0.78 -33.65
C THR A 86 -19.72 -1.88 -33.62
N GLN A 87 -18.52 -1.57 -34.11
CA GLN A 87 -17.36 -2.43 -33.97
C GLN A 87 -16.92 -2.33 -32.50
N THR A 88 -17.62 -3.05 -31.62
CA THR A 88 -17.13 -3.29 -30.26
C THR A 88 -15.87 -4.12 -30.39
N ASN A 89 -14.72 -3.44 -30.36
CA ASN A 89 -13.46 -4.07 -30.01
C ASN A 89 -13.68 -4.89 -28.72
N PRO A 90 -13.03 -6.06 -28.57
CA PRO A 90 -13.03 -6.76 -27.30
C PRO A 90 -12.66 -5.78 -26.18
N PRO A 91 -13.27 -5.88 -24.98
CA PRO A 91 -12.89 -5.01 -23.87
C PRO A 91 -11.38 -5.12 -23.67
N GLU A 92 -10.71 -3.98 -23.82
CA GLU A 92 -9.26 -3.89 -23.77
C GLU A 92 -8.80 -4.35 -22.37
N ARG A 93 -7.60 -4.92 -22.29
CA ARG A 93 -7.05 -5.28 -20.99
C ARG A 93 -6.72 -3.98 -20.24
N PRO A 94 -7.14 -3.79 -18.98
CA PRO A 94 -6.78 -2.60 -18.21
C PRO A 94 -5.27 -2.51 -18.00
N ASP A 95 -4.76 -1.30 -17.83
CA ASP A 95 -3.33 -1.03 -17.62
C ASP A 95 -2.95 -1.07 -16.14
N GLN A 96 -3.92 -0.82 -15.25
CA GLN A 96 -3.64 -0.52 -13.86
C GLN A 96 -4.83 -0.80 -12.95
N LEU A 97 -4.53 -1.32 -11.76
CA LEU A 97 -5.40 -1.28 -10.59
C LEU A 97 -5.06 -0.06 -9.74
N VAL A 98 -6.07 0.73 -9.37
CA VAL A 98 -5.99 1.81 -8.37
C VAL A 98 -6.79 1.40 -7.15
N VAL A 99 -6.24 1.58 -5.95
CA VAL A 99 -6.93 1.35 -4.68
C VAL A 99 -6.81 2.59 -3.83
N SER A 100 -7.93 3.12 -3.32
CA SER A 100 -7.95 4.27 -2.43
C SER A 100 -8.74 3.98 -1.16
N PHE A 101 -8.35 4.63 -0.06
CA PHE A 101 -9.07 4.58 1.21
C PHE A 101 -8.69 5.77 2.10
N TYR A 102 -9.56 6.15 3.03
CA TYR A 102 -9.19 7.07 4.10
C TYR A 102 -8.56 6.31 5.26
N LYS A 103 -7.38 6.75 5.69
CA LYS A 103 -6.67 6.22 6.86
C LYS A 103 -6.74 7.25 7.99
N SER A 104 -7.31 6.88 9.13
CA SER A 104 -7.23 7.66 10.38
C SER A 104 -5.98 7.24 11.17
N TYR A 105 -5.21 8.18 11.71
CA TYR A 105 -4.16 7.87 12.68
C TYR A 105 -4.73 7.69 14.09
N SER A 106 -4.19 6.72 14.82
CA SER A 106 -4.49 6.48 16.24
C SER A 106 -3.21 6.58 17.08
N THR A 107 -3.29 7.16 18.27
CA THR A 107 -2.19 7.18 19.26
C THR A 107 -2.14 5.93 20.13
N THR A 108 -3.13 5.03 20.01
CA THR A 108 -3.18 3.81 20.83
C THR A 108 -2.10 2.79 20.43
N GLU A 109 -1.65 2.02 21.43
CA GLU A 109 -0.72 0.91 21.22
C GLU A 109 -1.25 -0.12 20.21
N ALA A 110 -0.32 -0.87 19.62
CA ALA A 110 -0.61 -2.03 18.79
C ALA A 110 -1.56 -1.77 17.60
N SER A 111 -1.56 -0.54 17.05
CA SER A 111 -2.47 -0.08 15.98
C SER A 111 -1.72 0.44 14.72
N ASN A 112 -2.45 1.06 13.78
CA ASN A 112 -1.98 1.73 12.55
C ASN A 112 -1.32 0.85 11.46
N GLN A 113 -1.09 -0.44 11.70
CA GLN A 113 -0.45 -1.31 10.71
C GLN A 113 -1.44 -1.68 9.62
N TYR A 114 -0.98 -1.75 8.36
CA TYR A 114 -1.77 -2.29 7.26
C TYR A 114 -0.90 -2.87 6.15
N ALA A 115 -1.46 -3.81 5.39
CA ALA A 115 -0.87 -4.38 4.18
C ALA A 115 -1.91 -4.45 3.07
N LEU A 116 -1.46 -4.21 1.83
CA LEU A 116 -2.23 -4.24 0.60
C LEU A 116 -1.55 -5.21 -0.37
N TRP A 117 -2.24 -6.27 -0.78
CA TRP A 117 -1.69 -7.28 -1.69
C TRP A 117 -2.73 -7.86 -2.64
N ILE A 118 -2.23 -8.52 -3.68
CA ILE A 118 -3.03 -9.22 -4.69
C ILE A 118 -2.79 -10.71 -4.56
N GLU A 119 -3.88 -11.48 -4.60
CA GLU A 119 -3.86 -12.94 -4.69
C GLU A 119 -4.38 -13.40 -6.06
N ASP A 120 -3.86 -14.53 -6.53
CA ASP A 120 -4.42 -15.25 -7.68
C ASP A 120 -5.69 -16.03 -7.29
N SER A 121 -6.31 -16.68 -8.28
CA SER A 121 -7.49 -17.54 -8.11
C SER A 121 -7.32 -18.72 -7.14
N SER A 122 -6.08 -19.08 -6.77
CA SER A 122 -5.74 -20.10 -5.79
C SER A 122 -5.42 -19.54 -4.40
N GLY A 123 -5.49 -18.21 -4.22
CA GLY A 123 -5.19 -17.53 -2.96
C GLY A 123 -3.70 -17.39 -2.66
N ARG A 124 -2.82 -17.53 -3.67
CA ARG A 124 -1.37 -17.28 -3.53
C ARG A 124 -1.08 -15.81 -3.79
N VAL A 125 -0.17 -15.21 -3.02
CA VAL A 125 0.25 -13.81 -3.24
C VAL A 125 0.98 -13.69 -4.58
N VAL A 126 0.50 -12.77 -5.41
CA VAL A 126 1.06 -12.42 -6.72
C VAL A 126 1.98 -11.21 -6.60
N ARG A 127 1.57 -10.22 -5.80
CA ARG A 127 2.28 -8.98 -5.51
C ARG A 127 1.84 -8.40 -4.18
N THR A 128 2.76 -8.05 -3.29
CA THR A 128 2.46 -7.08 -2.23
C THR A 128 2.63 -5.67 -2.80
N ILE A 129 1.59 -4.84 -2.71
CA ILE A 129 1.61 -3.46 -3.19
C ILE A 129 2.18 -2.52 -2.11
N PHE A 130 1.82 -2.77 -0.85
CA PHE A 130 2.33 -2.00 0.29
C PHE A 130 2.23 -2.80 1.59
N VAL A 131 3.16 -2.59 2.51
CA VAL A 131 3.04 -2.99 3.92
C VAL A 131 3.71 -1.95 4.84
N THR A 132 3.13 -1.70 6.01
CA THR A 132 3.74 -0.81 7.01
C THR A 132 5.07 -1.35 7.52
N SER A 133 6.12 -0.54 7.45
CA SER A 133 7.52 -0.90 7.76
C SER A 133 7.70 -1.50 9.15
N PHE A 134 7.06 -0.95 10.18
CA PHE A 134 7.09 -1.55 11.54
C PHE A 134 6.76 -3.05 11.51
N THR A 135 5.79 -3.49 10.70
CA THR A 135 5.49 -4.91 10.56
C THR A 135 6.56 -5.63 9.74
N ALA A 136 6.89 -5.12 8.54
CA ALA A 136 7.71 -5.84 7.56
C ALA A 136 9.21 -5.87 7.85
N THR A 137 9.79 -4.73 8.25
CA THR A 137 11.23 -4.50 8.43
C THR A 137 11.59 -4.06 9.85
N GLY A 138 10.64 -3.49 10.59
CA GLY A 138 10.87 -2.93 11.93
C GLY A 138 11.15 -1.43 11.91
N ASN A 139 11.58 -0.90 13.05
CA ASN A 139 12.08 0.47 13.19
C ASN A 139 13.06 0.55 14.37
N GLU A 140 13.63 1.73 14.65
CA GLU A 140 14.57 1.91 15.77
C GLU A 140 13.99 1.49 17.13
N LEU A 141 12.69 1.70 17.35
CA LEU A 141 12.00 1.31 18.59
C LEU A 141 11.89 -0.21 18.77
N SER A 142 11.86 -0.97 17.67
CA SER A 142 11.99 -2.44 17.68
C SER A 142 13.43 -2.92 17.51
N GLY A 143 14.43 -2.03 17.56
CA GLY A 143 15.83 -2.36 17.34
C GLY A 143 16.14 -2.89 15.93
N GLY A 144 15.36 -2.46 14.92
CA GLY A 144 15.45 -2.97 13.55
C GLY A 144 14.85 -4.37 13.36
N VAL A 145 14.08 -4.87 14.33
CA VAL A 145 13.43 -6.18 14.24
C VAL A 145 12.01 -6.03 13.68
N ALA A 146 11.67 -6.81 12.66
CA ALA A 146 10.35 -6.82 12.03
C ALA A 146 9.24 -7.19 13.02
N GLY A 147 8.18 -6.38 13.08
CA GLY A 147 7.10 -6.46 14.07
C GLY A 147 6.44 -7.84 14.15
N TYR A 148 6.24 -8.52 13.03
CA TYR A 148 5.60 -9.85 13.00
C TYR A 148 6.36 -10.93 13.79
N THR A 149 7.66 -10.73 14.07
CA THR A 149 8.49 -11.73 14.75
C THR A 149 8.28 -11.79 16.27
N PHE A 150 7.81 -10.69 16.87
CA PHE A 150 7.54 -10.58 18.31
C PHE A 150 6.08 -10.17 18.62
N ARG A 151 5.32 -9.76 17.60
CA ARG A 151 3.88 -9.51 17.67
C ARG A 151 3.15 -10.36 16.64
N GLU A 152 2.62 -11.50 17.08
CA GLU A 152 1.78 -12.40 16.28
C GLU A 152 0.49 -11.72 15.76
N ASP A 153 0.11 -10.55 16.31
CA ASP A 153 -1.05 -9.75 15.88
C ASP A 153 -0.72 -8.63 14.86
N ALA A 154 0.53 -8.49 14.44
CA ALA A 154 0.94 -7.56 13.40
C ALA A 154 0.68 -8.17 12.01
N LEU A 155 -0.47 -7.84 11.42
CA LEU A 155 -0.93 -8.27 10.08
C LEU A 155 -0.84 -9.80 9.86
N PRO A 156 -1.50 -10.60 10.73
CA PRO A 156 -1.36 -12.06 10.72
C PRO A 156 -1.79 -12.71 9.39
N THR A 157 -2.76 -12.13 8.67
CA THR A 157 -3.21 -12.67 7.38
C THR A 157 -2.14 -12.49 6.32
N TRP A 158 -1.61 -11.27 6.17
CA TRP A 158 -0.53 -10.98 5.23
C TRP A 158 0.74 -11.76 5.59
N VAL A 159 1.13 -11.84 6.88
CA VAL A 159 2.31 -12.61 7.32
C VAL A 159 2.18 -14.09 6.96
N ALA A 160 0.99 -14.68 7.13
CA ALA A 160 0.74 -16.07 6.76
C ALA A 160 0.72 -16.31 5.24
N LYS A 161 0.28 -15.32 4.44
CA LYS A 161 0.15 -15.41 2.99
C LYS A 161 1.43 -15.07 2.22
N ALA A 162 2.08 -13.96 2.56
CA ALA A 162 3.31 -13.47 1.90
C ALA A 162 4.58 -14.10 2.46
N VAL A 163 4.54 -14.66 3.68
CA VAL A 163 5.67 -15.34 4.34
C VAL A 163 6.95 -14.46 4.33
N PRO A 164 6.91 -13.24 4.91
CA PRO A 164 7.94 -12.21 4.71
C PRO A 164 9.37 -12.62 5.07
N ARG A 165 9.54 -13.60 5.97
CA ARG A 165 10.84 -14.22 6.31
C ARG A 165 11.56 -14.89 5.12
N ASN A 166 10.84 -15.15 4.02
CA ASN A 166 11.38 -15.74 2.80
C ASN A 166 11.78 -14.68 1.75
N LEU A 167 11.46 -13.41 1.98
CA LEU A 167 11.81 -12.29 1.12
C LEU A 167 13.19 -11.75 1.51
N SER A 168 13.96 -11.29 0.53
CA SER A 168 15.20 -10.54 0.79
C SER A 168 14.90 -9.14 1.35
N GLU A 169 15.88 -8.52 1.98
CA GLU A 169 15.78 -7.15 2.51
C GLU A 169 15.38 -6.15 1.41
N ILE A 170 15.95 -6.27 0.20
CA ILE A 170 15.62 -5.43 -0.96
C ILE A 170 14.14 -5.58 -1.37
N GLN A 171 13.63 -6.82 -1.35
CA GLN A 171 12.22 -7.07 -1.65
C GLN A 171 11.31 -6.46 -0.57
N LEU A 172 11.62 -6.67 0.71
CA LEU A 172 10.87 -6.09 1.83
C LEU A 172 10.89 -4.56 1.81
N ASP A 173 12.03 -3.95 1.55
CA ASP A 173 12.18 -2.49 1.44
C ASP A 173 11.28 -1.94 0.30
N SER A 174 11.36 -2.53 -0.89
CA SER A 174 10.60 -2.10 -2.08
C SER A 174 9.07 -2.19 -1.96
N ILE A 175 8.54 -3.00 -1.02
CA ILE A 175 7.10 -3.11 -0.74
C ILE A 175 6.71 -2.44 0.58
N SER A 176 7.66 -1.94 1.37
CA SER A 176 7.39 -1.36 2.68
C SER A 176 7.49 0.15 2.69
N GLY A 177 6.81 0.79 3.65
CA GLY A 177 6.96 2.22 3.86
C GLY A 177 6.57 2.64 5.27
N ALA A 178 6.99 3.85 5.66
CA ALA A 178 6.67 4.40 6.97
C ALA A 178 5.17 4.34 7.25
N THR A 179 4.79 3.85 8.43
CA THR A 179 3.40 3.92 8.91
C THR A 179 2.96 5.38 8.95
N PRO A 180 1.97 5.82 8.14
CA PRO A 180 1.66 7.25 8.04
C PRO A 180 1.15 7.78 9.39
N LEU A 181 1.87 8.75 9.95
CA LEU A 181 1.55 9.40 11.23
C LEU A 181 0.37 10.37 11.12
N GLU A 182 0.02 10.77 9.90
CA GLU A 182 -1.10 11.65 9.61
C GLU A 182 -2.35 10.85 9.18
N SER A 183 -3.51 11.43 9.44
CA SER A 183 -4.78 10.98 8.85
C SER A 183 -4.93 11.54 7.43
N GLY A 184 -5.56 10.79 6.53
CA GLY A 184 -5.84 11.25 5.16
C GLY A 184 -6.09 10.12 4.18
N THR A 185 -6.46 10.48 2.96
CA THR A 185 -6.58 9.53 1.85
C THR A 185 -5.22 8.92 1.52
N ARG A 186 -5.20 7.62 1.28
CA ARG A 186 -4.08 6.88 0.71
C ARG A 186 -4.55 6.35 -0.64
N GLU A 187 -3.68 6.46 -1.64
CA GLU A 187 -3.90 5.87 -2.97
C GLU A 187 -2.71 4.98 -3.29
N TYR A 188 -3.00 3.79 -3.78
CA TYR A 188 -2.03 2.80 -4.20
C TYR A 188 -2.33 2.34 -5.62
N ARG A 189 -1.28 1.95 -6.32
CA ARG A 189 -1.30 1.72 -7.75
C ARG A 189 -0.50 0.48 -8.10
N TRP A 190 -1.09 -0.41 -8.87
CA TRP A 190 -0.47 -1.63 -9.35
C TRP A 190 -0.59 -1.72 -10.86
N ASP A 191 0.54 -1.90 -11.54
CA ASP A 191 0.72 -1.95 -12.99
C ASP A 191 0.52 -3.36 -13.58
N LEU A 192 -0.17 -4.23 -12.83
CA LEU A 192 -0.51 -5.60 -13.21
C LEU A 192 0.72 -6.48 -13.49
N ARG A 193 1.82 -6.26 -12.74
CA ARG A 193 3.04 -7.05 -12.79
C ARG A 193 3.32 -7.83 -11.50
N ASP A 194 3.96 -8.98 -11.61
CA ASP A 194 4.41 -9.77 -10.46
C ASP A 194 5.67 -9.16 -9.79
N GLU A 195 6.15 -9.81 -8.72
CA GLU A 195 7.36 -9.41 -7.99
C GLU A 195 8.65 -9.38 -8.85
N THR A 196 8.64 -9.99 -10.04
CA THR A 196 9.77 -9.97 -10.99
C THR A 196 9.61 -8.94 -12.10
N GLY A 197 8.52 -8.17 -12.10
CA GLY A 197 8.21 -7.18 -13.13
C GLY A 197 7.60 -7.77 -14.40
N ASN A 198 7.19 -9.04 -14.40
CA ASN A 198 6.52 -9.66 -15.55
C ASN A 198 5.00 -9.36 -15.51
N PRO A 199 4.33 -9.07 -16.65
CA PRO A 199 2.88 -8.91 -16.68
C PRO A 199 2.18 -10.19 -16.22
N VAL A 200 1.22 -10.06 -15.31
CA VAL A 200 0.43 -11.21 -14.85
C VAL A 200 -0.53 -11.67 -15.95
N PRO A 201 -0.88 -12.97 -16.06
CA PRO A 201 -1.82 -13.45 -17.08
C PRO A 201 -3.22 -12.85 -16.94
N ASP A 202 -4.08 -13.07 -17.94
CA ASP A 202 -5.52 -12.84 -17.80
C ASP A 202 -6.11 -13.87 -16.81
N GLY A 203 -7.15 -13.51 -16.07
CA GLY A 203 -7.80 -14.40 -15.11
C GLY A 203 -8.38 -13.71 -13.87
N GLU A 204 -8.75 -14.53 -12.89
CA GLU A 204 -9.36 -14.12 -11.62
C GLU A 204 -8.31 -13.76 -10.56
N TYR A 205 -8.51 -12.60 -9.93
CA TYR A 205 -7.65 -12.07 -8.87
C TYR A 205 -8.48 -11.58 -7.68
N THR A 206 -7.84 -11.51 -6.51
CA THR A 206 -8.42 -10.94 -5.29
C THR A 206 -7.51 -9.88 -4.71
N LEU A 207 -8.02 -8.66 -4.61
CA LEU A 207 -7.44 -7.59 -3.81
C LEU A 207 -7.70 -7.85 -2.32
N GLN A 208 -6.67 -7.69 -1.49
CA GLN A 208 -6.77 -7.77 -0.04
C GLN A 208 -6.12 -6.53 0.60
N LEU A 209 -6.82 -5.94 1.58
CA LEU A 209 -6.30 -4.89 2.47
C LEU A 209 -6.55 -5.30 3.93
N GLU A 210 -5.50 -5.66 4.66
CA GLU A 210 -5.57 -5.97 6.09
C GLU A 210 -5.13 -4.75 6.92
N GLY A 211 -5.79 -4.50 8.04
CA GLY A 211 -5.38 -3.50 9.02
C GLY A 211 -5.42 -4.05 10.45
N THR A 212 -4.34 -3.88 11.22
CA THR A 212 -4.32 -4.11 12.67
C THR A 212 -4.89 -2.88 13.38
N LEU A 213 -6.10 -3.02 13.92
CA LEU A 213 -6.86 -1.93 14.54
C LEU A 213 -6.38 -1.65 15.97
N TYR A 214 -6.35 -2.68 16.82
CA TYR A 214 -5.94 -2.57 18.22
C TYR A 214 -5.62 -3.96 18.79
N TRP A 215 -4.35 -4.23 19.09
CA TRP A 215 -3.86 -5.57 19.43
C TRP A 215 -4.33 -6.60 18.40
N SER A 216 -4.91 -7.73 18.83
CA SER A 216 -5.45 -8.76 17.95
C SER A 216 -6.74 -8.37 17.21
N SER A 217 -7.30 -7.18 17.44
CA SER A 217 -8.41 -6.66 16.64
C SER A 217 -7.92 -6.22 15.27
N GLY A 218 -8.50 -6.77 14.21
CA GLY A 218 -8.15 -6.51 12.82
C GLY A 218 -9.35 -6.51 11.88
N VAL A 219 -9.13 -5.90 10.72
CA VAL A 219 -10.09 -5.86 9.60
C VAL A 219 -9.39 -6.33 8.32
N VAL A 220 -10.12 -7.05 7.48
CA VAL A 220 -9.73 -7.37 6.10
C VAL A 220 -10.81 -6.87 5.16
N PHE A 221 -10.41 -6.07 4.17
CA PHE A 221 -11.22 -5.70 3.03
C PHE A 221 -10.82 -6.55 1.84
N SER A 222 -11.80 -7.10 1.12
CA SER A 222 -11.56 -8.04 0.01
C SER A 222 -12.40 -7.70 -1.20
N GLY A 223 -11.77 -7.59 -2.38
CA GLY A 223 -12.42 -7.29 -3.65
C GLY A 223 -11.96 -8.24 -4.75
N ARG A 224 -12.89 -8.89 -5.44
CA ARG A 224 -12.60 -9.83 -6.53
C ARG A 224 -12.75 -9.16 -7.89
N PHE A 225 -11.82 -9.42 -8.79
CA PHE A 225 -11.81 -8.83 -10.13
C PHE A 225 -11.18 -9.76 -11.17
N THR A 226 -11.53 -9.53 -12.43
CA THR A 226 -11.03 -10.27 -13.59
C THR A 226 -10.12 -9.36 -14.42
N LEU A 227 -8.97 -9.86 -14.85
CA LEU A 227 -8.12 -9.21 -15.86
C LEU A 227 -8.34 -9.87 -17.22
N GLY A 228 -8.43 -9.06 -18.27
CA GLY A 228 -8.71 -9.51 -19.64
C GLY A 228 -10.18 -9.38 -20.02
N ALA A 229 -10.67 -10.31 -20.84
CA ALA A 229 -12.04 -10.28 -21.34
C ALA A 229 -13.09 -10.31 -20.22
N GLY A 230 -13.91 -9.26 -20.13
CA GLY A 230 -14.93 -9.12 -19.09
C GLY A 230 -14.47 -8.39 -17.82
N ALA A 231 -13.27 -7.78 -17.82
CA ALA A 231 -12.85 -6.85 -16.77
C ALA A 231 -13.91 -5.75 -16.55
N VAL A 232 -14.28 -5.52 -15.30
CA VAL A 232 -15.20 -4.45 -14.87
C VAL A 232 -14.39 -3.38 -14.14
N GLY A 233 -14.62 -2.12 -14.48
CA GLY A 233 -13.85 -1.00 -13.95
C GLY A 233 -13.99 -0.75 -12.45
N ASP A 234 -15.14 -1.09 -11.84
CA ASP A 234 -15.41 -0.96 -10.40
C ASP A 234 -15.34 -2.33 -9.71
N ILE A 235 -14.62 -2.42 -8.59
CA ILE A 235 -14.41 -3.63 -7.82
C ILE A 235 -15.18 -3.54 -6.50
N GLY A 236 -16.25 -4.34 -6.39
CA GLY A 236 -17.04 -4.44 -5.16
C GLY A 236 -16.22 -4.94 -3.97
N ILE A 237 -16.18 -4.15 -2.89
CA ILE A 237 -15.43 -4.45 -1.67
C ILE A 237 -16.32 -5.07 -0.59
N THR A 238 -15.87 -6.19 -0.04
CA THR A 238 -16.41 -6.82 1.18
C THR A 238 -15.53 -6.50 2.38
N THR A 239 -16.07 -6.58 3.60
CA THR A 239 -15.33 -6.27 4.84
C THR A 239 -15.57 -7.35 5.90
N ALA A 240 -14.50 -7.86 6.51
CA ALA A 240 -14.54 -8.82 7.60
C ALA A 240 -13.73 -8.30 8.80
N TYR A 241 -14.33 -8.30 9.99
CA TYR A 241 -13.65 -8.02 11.25
C TYR A 241 -13.43 -9.32 12.01
N ASN A 242 -12.25 -9.49 12.60
CA ASN A 242 -11.94 -10.69 13.41
C ASN A 242 -12.44 -10.59 14.87
N SER A 243 -12.98 -9.43 15.26
CA SER A 243 -13.32 -9.10 16.65
C SER A 243 -14.54 -8.16 16.77
N GLN A 244 -15.17 -8.20 17.94
CA GLN A 244 -16.22 -7.26 18.37
C GLN A 244 -15.65 -6.01 19.06
N GLU A 245 -14.33 -5.92 19.20
CA GLU A 245 -13.63 -4.71 19.63
C GLU A 245 -14.00 -3.50 18.74
N GLN A 246 -14.16 -2.34 19.37
CA GLN A 246 -14.57 -1.08 18.73
C GLN A 246 -13.44 -0.06 18.68
N GLN A 247 -12.38 -0.23 19.47
CA GLN A 247 -11.20 0.63 19.44
C GLN A 247 -10.62 0.69 18.03
N ASN A 248 -10.49 1.91 17.50
CA ASN A 248 -10.02 2.21 16.15
C ASN A 248 -10.80 1.53 15.01
N ARG A 249 -12.06 1.11 15.19
CA ARG A 249 -12.82 0.38 14.14
C ARG A 249 -12.93 1.11 12.80
N ASN A 250 -12.90 2.44 12.82
CA ASN A 250 -12.92 3.32 11.65
C ASN A 250 -11.51 3.83 11.25
N MET A 251 -10.44 3.06 11.55
CA MET A 251 -9.06 3.42 11.18
C MET A 251 -8.83 3.38 9.66
N ILE A 252 -9.55 2.50 8.96
CA ILE A 252 -9.57 2.40 7.51
C ILE A 252 -11.04 2.47 7.08
N THR A 253 -11.39 3.45 6.23
CA THR A 253 -12.75 3.66 5.75
C THR A 253 -12.77 4.07 4.28
N GLY A 254 -13.93 3.95 3.63
CA GLY A 254 -14.10 4.39 2.24
C GLY A 254 -13.17 3.68 1.26
N VAL A 255 -12.96 2.37 1.44
CA VAL A 255 -12.12 1.57 0.54
C VAL A 255 -12.81 1.45 -0.83
N GLN A 256 -12.11 1.89 -1.87
CA GLN A 256 -12.53 1.81 -3.27
C GLN A 256 -11.40 1.18 -4.08
N ALA A 257 -11.74 0.44 -5.14
CA ALA A 257 -10.75 -0.12 -6.05
C ALA A 257 -11.28 -0.14 -7.48
N PHE A 258 -10.44 0.26 -8.43
CA PHE A 258 -10.81 0.43 -9.83
C PHE A 258 -9.75 -0.12 -10.79
N LEU A 259 -10.20 -0.79 -11.85
CA LEU A 259 -9.38 -1.08 -13.03
C LEU A 259 -9.52 0.07 -14.02
N ILE A 260 -8.39 0.59 -14.52
CA ILE A 260 -8.35 1.74 -15.42
C ILE A 260 -7.47 1.49 -16.65
N HIS A 261 -7.77 2.23 -17.72
CA HIS A 261 -6.94 2.40 -18.90
C HIS A 261 -6.16 3.73 -18.81
N LYS A 262 -5.02 3.83 -19.51
CA LYS A 262 -4.18 5.04 -19.56
C LYS A 262 -4.35 5.86 -20.84
#